data_AF-A0AAW8BG71-F1
#
_entry.id   AF-A0AAW8BG71-F1
#
_cell.length_a   1.000
_cell.length_b   1.000
_cell.length_c   1.000
_cell.angle_alpha   90.00
_cell.angle_beta   90.00
_cell.angle_gamma   90.00
#
_symmetry.space_group_name_H-M   'P 1'
#
loop_
_entity.id
_entity.type
_entity.pdbx_description
1 polymer ?
#
loop_
_entity_poly.entity_id
_entity_poly.type
_entity_poly.pdbx_seq_one_letter_code
_entity_poly.pdbx_strand_id
1 'polypeptide(L)' 'MFQIFLGLLILIFGIFLKVTKDPGFEKSKKFSWMFIAIGILSIIGKLVLTYQTGKL' A
#
# COMPACT_ATOMS: atom_id res chain seq x y z
N MET A 1 14.08 1.30 -5.82
CA MET A 1 13.08 2.23 -6.40
C MET A 1 11.77 1.53 -6.80
N PHE A 2 11.80 0.39 -7.51
CA PHE A 2 10.60 -0.38 -7.89
C PHE A 2 9.66 -0.74 -6.72
N GLN A 3 10.20 -1.20 -5.57
CA GLN A 3 9.37 -1.55 -4.41
C GLN A 3 8.65 -0.37 -3.75
N ILE A 4 9.25 0.83 -3.75
CA ILE A 4 8.61 2.04 -3.22
C ILE A 4 7.46 2.45 -4.15
N PHE A 5 7.71 2.42 -5.46
CA PHE A 5 6.68 2.68 -6.47
C PHE A 5 5.50 1.70 -6.34
N LEU A 6 5.80 0.41 -6.22
CA LEU A 6 4.77 -0.63 -6.03
C LEU A 6 4.00 -0.44 -4.72
N GLY A 7 4.69 -0.12 -3.62
CA GLY A 7 4.07 0.19 -2.33
C GLY A 7 3.13 1.40 -2.42
N LEU A 8 3.53 2.44 -3.14
CA LEU A 8 2.71 3.63 -3.39
C LEU A 8 1.44 3.28 -4.19
N LEU A 9 1.59 2.46 -5.24
CA LEU A 9 0.49 2.05 -6.11
C LEU A 9 -0.55 1.22 -5.35
N ILE A 10 -0.10 0.31 -4.48
CA ILE A 10 -0.95 -0.48 -3.58
C ILE A 10 -1.66 0.41 -2.56
N LEU A 11 -0.98 1.42 -2.02
CA LEU A 11 -1.57 2.39 -1.08
C LEU A 11 -2.67 3.22 -1.74
N ILE A 12 -2.39 3.76 -2.93
CA ILE A 12 -3.36 4.53 -3.73
C ILE A 12 -4.57 3.64 -4.06
N PHE A 13 -4.34 2.40 -4.47
CA PHE A 13 -5.41 1.45 -4.74
C PHE A 13 -6.26 1.11 -3.51
N GLY A 14 -5.62 0.92 -2.35
CA GLY A 14 -6.31 0.71 -1.08
C GLY A 14 -7.15 1.92 -0.65
N ILE A 15 -6.63 3.14 -0.83
CA ILE A 15 -7.38 4.39 -0.58
C ILE A 15 -8.54 4.51 -1.57
N PHE A 16 -8.31 4.23 -2.86
CA PHE A 16 -9.34 4.24 -3.89
C PHE A 16 -10.48 3.27 -3.55
N LEU A 17 -10.17 2.03 -3.16
CA LEU A 17 -11.18 1.06 -2.72
C LEU A 17 -11.94 1.51 -1.48
N LYS A 18 -11.31 2.29 -0.59
CA LYS A 18 -11.98 2.85 0.60
C LYS A 18 -12.92 4.01 0.25
N VAL A 19 -12.52 4.86 -0.71
CA VAL A 19 -13.27 6.06 -1.11
C VAL A 19 -14.38 5.74 -2.09
N THR A 20 -14.19 4.76 -2.98
CA THR A 20 -15.19 4.40 -3.99
C THR A 20 -16.51 3.98 -3.35
N LYS A 21 -17.62 4.42 -3.94
CA LYS A 21 -19.00 4.14 -3.51
C LYS A 21 -19.72 3.23 -4.50
N ASP A 22 -19.02 2.69 -5.49
CA ASP A 22 -19.58 1.78 -6.47
C ASP A 22 -20.06 0.49 -5.80
N PRO A 23 -21.33 0.08 -5.99
CA PRO A 23 -21.90 -1.12 -5.36
C PRO A 23 -21.16 -2.40 -5.79
N GLY A 24 -20.54 -2.41 -6.97
CA GLY A 24 -19.69 -3.51 -7.44
C GLY A 24 -18.44 -3.76 -6.57
N PHE A 25 -18.03 -2.79 -5.75
CA PHE A 25 -16.84 -2.88 -4.90
C PHE A 25 -17.17 -3.06 -3.41
N GLU A 26 -18.43 -3.21 -3.00
CA GLU A 26 -18.80 -3.33 -1.57
C GLU A 26 -18.10 -4.48 -0.85
N LYS A 27 -17.96 -5.65 -1.50
CA LYS A 27 -17.20 -6.77 -0.94
C LYS A 27 -15.71 -6.45 -0.84
N SER A 28 -15.16 -5.80 -1.86
CA SER A 28 -13.75 -5.41 -1.96
C SER A 28 -13.36 -4.30 -0.98
N LYS A 29 -14.33 -3.49 -0.55
CA LYS A 29 -14.15 -2.38 0.40
C LYS A 29 -13.70 -2.84 1.77
N LYS A 30 -14.10 -4.05 2.22
CA LYS A 30 -13.55 -4.65 3.46
C LYS A 30 -12.06 -4.95 3.36
N PHE A 31 -11.57 -5.27 2.17
CA PHE A 31 -10.15 -5.54 1.93
C PHE A 31 -9.32 -4.27 1.72
N SER A 32 -9.96 -3.11 1.55
CA SER A 32 -9.25 -1.84 1.34
C SER A 32 -8.26 -1.55 2.48
N TRP A 33 -8.63 -1.87 3.71
CA TRP A 33 -7.75 -1.72 4.88
C TRP A 33 -6.52 -2.62 4.81
N MET A 34 -6.66 -3.83 4.27
CA MET A 34 -5.54 -4.77 4.08
C MET A 34 -4.57 -4.26 3.00
N PHE A 35 -5.07 -3.72 1.89
CA PHE A 35 -4.22 -3.09 0.87
C PHE A 35 -3.48 -1.86 1.42
N ILE A 36 -4.16 -1.00 2.19
CA ILE A 36 -3.52 0.14 2.85
C ILE A 36 -2.42 -0.34 3.81
N ALA A 37 -2.70 -1.35 4.64
CA ALA A 37 -1.74 -1.91 5.58
C ALA A 37 -0.50 -2.49 4.85
N ILE A 38 -0.70 -3.27 3.80
CA ILE A 38 0.38 -3.87 3.00
C ILE A 38 1.21 -2.78 2.31
N GLY A 39 0.57 -1.76 1.74
CA GLY A 39 1.27 -0.65 1.09
C GLY A 39 2.17 0.11 2.07
N ILE A 40 1.65 0.42 3.26
CA ILE A 40 2.43 1.05 4.34
C ILE A 40 3.58 0.14 4.79
N LEU A 41 3.30 -1.14 5.04
CA LEU A 41 4.30 -2.10 5.51
C LEU A 41 5.42 -2.30 4.48
N SER A 42 5.09 -2.27 3.18
CA SER A 42 6.06 -2.39 2.10
C SER A 42 7.00 -1.18 2.03
N ILE A 43 6.45 0.04 2.20
CA ILE A 43 7.25 1.27 2.25
C ILE A 43 8.14 1.28 3.49
N ILE A 44 7.58 1.01 4.67
CA ILE A 44 8.35 0.97 5.93
C ILE A 44 9.42 -0.11 5.87
N GLY A 45 9.09 -1.33 5.43
CA GLY A 45 10.05 -2.41 5.30
C GLY A 45 11.20 -2.07 4.37
N LYS A 46 10.91 -1.39 3.24
CA LYS A 46 11.96 -0.91 2.35
C LYS A 46 12.81 0.19 3.00
N LEU A 47 12.19 1.12 3.72
CA LEU A 47 12.87 2.18 4.46
C LEU A 47 13.83 1.57 5.49
N VAL A 48 13.33 0.66 6.33
CA VAL A 48 14.10 -0.02 7.38
C VAL A 48 15.27 -0.79 6.77
N LEU A 49 15.04 -1.55 5.69
CA LEU A 49 16.11 -2.26 5.00
C LEU A 49 17.17 -1.30 4.45
N THR A 50 16.77 -0.21 3.81
CA THR A 50 17.68 0.82 3.30
C THR A 50 18.49 1.46 4.42
N TYR A 51 17.87 1.79 5.55
CA TYR A 51 18.57 2.29 6.75
C TYR A 51 19.54 1.26 7.32
N GLN A 52 19.15 -0.01 7.43
CA GLN A 52 20.00 -1.07 7.97
C GLN A 52 21.17 -1.45 7.07
N THR A 53 21.01 -1.38 5.75
CA THR A 53 22.11 -1.69 4.82
C THR A 53 23.10 -0.53 4.63
N GLY A 54 22.85 0.65 5.22
CA GLY A 54 23.72 1.82 5.08
C GLY A 54 23.90 2.31 3.64
N LYS A 55 23.08 1.80 2.71
CA LYS A 55 23.07 2.19 1.30
C LYS A 55 22.08 3.33 1.13
N LEU A 56 22.53 4.54 1.48
CA LEU A 56 21.95 5.79 0.99
C LEU A 56 22.34 5.97 -0.48
#